data_AF-A0A0C9T979-F1
#
_entry.id   AF-A0A0C9T979-F1
#
_cell.length_a   1.000
_cell.length_b   1.000
_cell.length_c   1.000
_cell.angle_alpha   90.00
_cell.angle_beta   90.00
_cell.angle_gamma   90.00
#
_symmetry.space_group_name_H-M   'P 1'
#
loop_
_entity.id
_entity.type
_entity.pdbx_description
1 polymer ?
#
loop_
_entity_poly.entity_id
_entity_poly.type
_entity_poly.pdbx_seq_one_letter_code
_entity_poly.pdbx_strand_id
1 'polypeptide(L)'
;MFALFAISLTLTILPALSARKFNNTGSGTIVFEEAWSTPELLNFGNSTGTSIGSQLGPQLDANLLDVHNQRLTQMDATGIDFMVLSCASPCIQGISDPATAEAMAKKNNDALAATIANNTMRFGAFGTIFWILRGTSQ
;
A
#
# COMPACT_ATOMS: atom_id res chain seq x y z
N MET A 1 55.51 -26.41 21.40
CA MET A 1 54.56 -25.28 21.46
C MET A 1 53.51 -25.54 20.37
N PHE A 2 52.40 -26.20 20.70
CA PHE A 2 51.36 -26.57 19.74
C PHE A 2 50.20 -25.56 19.85
N ALA A 3 49.92 -24.83 18.77
CA ALA A 3 48.80 -23.90 18.71
C ALA A 3 47.53 -24.66 18.32
N LEU A 4 46.53 -24.69 19.22
CA LEU A 4 45.18 -25.15 18.90
C LEU A 4 44.48 -24.07 18.05
N PHE A 5 44.10 -24.44 16.83
CA PHE A 5 43.13 -23.67 16.04
C PHE A 5 41.72 -23.99 16.55
N ALA A 6 41.07 -23.03 17.20
CA ALA A 6 39.65 -23.13 17.53
C ALA A 6 38.82 -22.86 16.26
N ILE A 7 38.16 -23.90 15.75
CA ILE A 7 37.15 -23.77 14.68
C ILE A 7 35.90 -23.15 15.33
N SER A 8 35.68 -21.86 15.07
CA SER A 8 34.46 -21.16 15.51
C SER A 8 33.30 -21.57 14.58
N LEU A 9 32.41 -22.44 15.06
CA LEU A 9 31.20 -22.84 14.35
C LEU A 9 30.12 -21.76 14.53
N THR A 10 30.03 -20.82 13.60
CA THR A 10 28.92 -19.85 13.58
C THR A 10 27.65 -20.55 13.12
N LEU A 11 26.75 -20.87 14.06
CA LEU A 11 25.41 -21.36 13.78
C LEU A 11 24.57 -20.20 13.20
N THR A 12 24.45 -20.11 11.88
CA THR A 12 23.52 -19.21 11.21
C THR A 12 22.10 -19.71 11.42
N ILE A 13 21.37 -19.09 12.36
CA ILE A 13 19.93 -19.28 12.50
C ILE A 13 19.28 -18.64 11.26
N LEU A 14 18.95 -19.44 10.26
CA LEU A 14 18.03 -19.00 9.21
C LEU A 14 16.65 -18.83 9.88
N PRO A 15 16.03 -17.64 9.89
CA PRO A 15 14.65 -17.54 10.31
C PRO A 15 13.82 -18.45 9.40
N ALA A 16 13.01 -19.32 9.98
CA ALA A 16 12.07 -20.13 9.23
C ALA A 16 11.15 -19.18 8.45
N LEU A 17 11.33 -19.12 7.13
CA LEU A 17 10.43 -18.40 6.23
C LEU A 17 9.09 -19.14 6.20
N SER A 18 8.16 -18.68 7.02
CA SER A 18 6.75 -19.08 6.92
C SER A 18 6.05 -18.13 5.95
N ALA A 19 5.26 -18.68 5.02
CA ALA A 19 4.42 -17.85 4.16
C ALA A 19 3.49 -16.99 5.02
N ARG A 20 3.38 -15.69 4.68
CA ARG A 20 2.47 -14.77 5.36
C ARG A 20 1.03 -15.26 5.14
N LYS A 21 0.42 -15.89 6.15
CA LYS A 21 -0.97 -16.36 6.09
C LYS A 21 -1.91 -15.23 6.47
N PHE A 22 -2.68 -14.73 5.50
CA PHE A 22 -3.68 -13.70 5.78
C PHE A 22 -4.79 -14.21 6.71
N ASN A 23 -5.45 -13.29 7.41
CA ASN A 23 -6.58 -13.62 8.28
C ASN A 23 -7.72 -14.22 7.46
N ASN A 24 -8.16 -15.42 7.83
CA ASN A 24 -9.25 -16.12 7.17
C ASN A 24 -10.07 -16.84 8.25
N THR A 25 -11.24 -16.29 8.56
CA THR A 25 -12.18 -16.82 9.55
C THR A 25 -13.03 -17.95 8.97
N GLY A 26 -13.00 -18.16 7.65
CA GLY A 26 -13.81 -19.16 6.93
C GLY A 26 -15.21 -18.67 6.57
N SER A 27 -15.65 -17.53 7.10
CA SER A 27 -16.95 -16.91 6.81
C SER A 27 -16.86 -15.45 6.39
N GLY A 28 -15.70 -14.80 6.56
CA GLY A 28 -15.54 -13.39 6.18
C GLY A 28 -15.25 -13.19 4.69
N THR A 29 -15.41 -11.94 4.25
CA THR A 29 -15.26 -11.56 2.84
C THR A 29 -13.87 -11.02 2.53
N ILE A 30 -13.48 -11.11 1.25
CA ILE A 30 -12.30 -10.43 0.69
C ILE A 30 -12.81 -9.30 -0.21
N VAL A 31 -12.31 -8.08 0.02
CA VAL A 31 -12.67 -6.88 -0.76
C VAL A 31 -11.44 -6.33 -1.47
N PHE A 32 -11.60 -5.75 -2.66
CA PHE A 32 -10.47 -5.44 -3.54
C PHE A 32 -10.57 -4.15 -4.38
N GLU A 33 -11.56 -3.30 -4.16
CA GLU A 33 -11.64 -1.98 -4.80
C GLU A 33 -11.60 -0.87 -3.73
N GLU A 34 -10.72 -1.04 -2.75
CA GLU A 34 -10.73 -0.19 -1.56
C GLU A 34 -9.74 0.97 -1.69
N ALA A 35 -10.27 2.18 -1.88
CA ALA A 35 -9.46 3.36 -2.11
C ALA A 35 -8.66 3.79 -0.85
N TRP A 36 -7.41 4.18 -1.07
CA TRP A 36 -6.48 4.75 -0.10
C TRP A 36 -5.64 5.83 -0.78
N SER A 37 -5.15 6.81 -0.02
CA SER A 37 -4.27 7.84 -0.58
C SER A 37 -3.24 8.33 0.43
N THR A 38 -2.22 9.01 -0.07
CA THR A 38 -1.26 9.75 0.75
C THR A 38 -1.70 11.22 0.89
N PRO A 39 -1.29 11.93 1.95
CA PRO A 39 -1.59 13.36 2.08
C PRO A 39 -1.12 14.18 0.87
N GLU A 40 0.01 13.82 0.28
CA GLU A 40 0.57 14.49 -0.89
C GLU A 40 -0.31 14.33 -2.14
N LEU A 41 -0.79 13.11 -2.43
CA LEU A 41 -1.66 12.87 -3.57
C LEU A 41 -3.07 13.44 -3.38
N LEU A 42 -3.61 13.41 -2.15
CA LEU A 42 -4.86 14.10 -1.84
C LEU A 42 -4.74 15.61 -2.05
N ASN A 43 -3.67 16.22 -1.53
CA ASN A 43 -3.42 17.65 -1.70
C ASN A 43 -3.22 18.01 -3.18
N PHE A 44 -2.52 17.18 -3.96
CA PHE A 44 -2.37 17.36 -5.40
C PHE A 44 -3.73 17.32 -6.11
N GLY A 45 -4.55 16.31 -5.84
CA GLY A 45 -5.87 16.18 -6.45
C GLY A 45 -6.81 17.33 -6.06
N ASN A 46 -6.77 17.77 -4.80
CA ASN A 46 -7.53 18.93 -4.30
C ASN A 46 -7.08 20.23 -4.98
N SER A 47 -5.77 20.42 -5.17
CA SER A 47 -5.20 21.63 -5.79
C SER A 47 -5.48 21.72 -7.30
N THR A 48 -5.57 20.57 -7.97
CA THR A 48 -5.86 20.49 -9.41
C THR A 48 -7.35 20.36 -9.72
N GLY A 49 -8.21 20.25 -8.70
CA GLY A 49 -9.66 20.04 -8.87
C GLY A 49 -10.02 18.68 -9.47
N THR A 50 -9.09 17.71 -9.40
CA THR A 50 -9.24 16.39 -10.00
C THR A 50 -9.63 15.31 -8.99
N SER A 51 -9.51 15.58 -7.68
CA SER A 51 -9.94 14.66 -6.62
C SER A 51 -11.46 14.67 -6.43
N ILE A 52 -12.04 13.49 -6.21
CA ILE A 52 -13.42 13.38 -5.72
C ILE A 52 -13.53 13.89 -4.26
N GLY A 53 -12.44 13.89 -3.49
CA GLY A 53 -12.36 14.45 -2.13
C GLY A 53 -12.81 15.92 -2.06
N SER A 54 -12.43 16.72 -3.06
CA SER A 54 -12.89 18.12 -3.18
C SER A 54 -14.41 18.26 -3.34
N GLN A 55 -15.10 17.22 -3.81
CA GLN A 55 -16.54 17.20 -4.07
C GLN A 55 -17.35 16.55 -2.93
N LEU A 56 -16.77 15.58 -2.21
CA LEU A 56 -17.44 14.81 -1.15
C LEU A 56 -17.08 15.24 0.27
N GLY A 57 -16.10 16.13 0.43
CA GLY A 57 -15.81 16.85 1.68
C GLY A 57 -14.79 16.16 2.60
N PRO A 58 -14.47 16.81 3.74
CA PRO A 58 -13.32 16.45 4.59
C PRO A 58 -13.41 15.07 5.25
N GLN A 59 -14.62 14.50 5.36
CA GLN A 59 -14.80 13.15 5.89
C GLN A 59 -14.23 12.09 4.94
N LEU A 60 -14.35 12.28 3.63
CA LEU A 60 -13.78 11.34 2.66
C LEU A 60 -12.27 11.36 2.73
N ASP A 61 -11.65 12.55 2.80
CA ASP A 61 -10.20 12.69 2.92
C ASP A 61 -9.67 11.97 4.17
N ALA A 62 -10.36 12.11 5.32
CA ALA A 62 -10.02 11.37 6.53
C ALA A 62 -10.10 9.84 6.34
N ASN A 63 -11.14 9.34 5.67
CA ASN A 63 -11.33 7.92 5.40
C ASN A 63 -10.27 7.35 4.42
N LEU A 64 -9.84 8.15 3.43
CA LEU A 64 -8.82 7.76 2.45
C LEU A 64 -7.42 7.68 3.08
N LEU A 65 -7.17 8.45 4.13
CA LEU A 65 -5.90 8.45 4.87
C LEU A 65 -5.84 7.35 5.94
N ASP A 66 -6.99 6.93 6.49
CA ASP A 66 -7.05 5.94 7.55
C ASP A 66 -7.01 4.49 7.03
N VAL A 67 -6.14 3.68 7.63
CA VAL A 67 -6.07 2.22 7.40
C VAL A 67 -6.30 1.43 8.68
N HIS A 68 -5.75 1.87 9.80
CA HIS A 68 -5.62 1.04 11.01
C HIS A 68 -6.61 1.38 12.11
N ASN A 69 -7.48 2.38 11.95
CA ASN A 69 -8.43 2.78 12.99
C ASN A 69 -9.87 2.49 12.57
N GLN A 70 -10.53 3.48 11.94
CA GLN A 70 -11.93 3.41 11.55
C GLN A 70 -12.14 2.31 10.52
N ARG A 71 -11.24 2.20 9.55
CA ARG A 71 -11.31 1.18 8.50
C ARG A 71 -11.24 -0.23 9.09
N LEU A 72 -10.30 -0.50 9.99
CA LEU A 72 -10.17 -1.81 10.63
C LEU A 72 -11.40 -2.13 11.50
N THR A 73 -11.92 -1.14 12.24
CA THR A 73 -13.14 -1.29 13.04
C THR A 73 -14.34 -1.65 12.16
N GLN A 74 -14.48 -1.01 10.99
CA GLN A 74 -15.54 -1.32 10.03
C GLN A 74 -15.38 -2.71 9.42
N MET A 75 -14.14 -3.13 9.12
CA MET A 75 -13.87 -4.49 8.65
C MET A 75 -14.36 -5.53 9.66
N ASP A 76 -14.07 -5.33 10.94
CA ASP A 76 -14.53 -6.24 12.00
C ASP A 76 -16.06 -6.23 12.14
N ALA A 77 -16.69 -5.06 12.09
CA ALA A 77 -18.14 -4.92 12.21
C ALA A 77 -18.93 -5.52 11.03
N THR A 78 -18.31 -5.60 9.85
CA THR A 78 -18.96 -6.06 8.60
C THR A 78 -18.51 -7.45 8.16
N GLY A 79 -17.60 -8.09 8.89
CA GLY A 79 -17.10 -9.42 8.56
C GLY A 79 -16.15 -9.46 7.37
N ILE A 80 -15.35 -8.40 7.14
CA ILE A 80 -14.31 -8.37 6.12
C ILE A 80 -13.03 -8.97 6.68
N ASP A 81 -12.64 -10.14 6.18
CA ASP A 81 -11.42 -10.83 6.60
C ASP A 81 -10.16 -10.19 6.02
N PHE A 82 -10.21 -9.77 4.76
CA PHE A 82 -9.07 -9.23 4.04
C PHE A 82 -9.45 -8.12 3.09
N MET A 83 -8.63 -7.08 3.04
CA MET A 83 -8.87 -5.89 2.24
C MET A 83 -7.65 -5.57 1.38
N VAL A 84 -7.86 -5.47 0.06
CA VAL A 84 -6.83 -5.03 -0.89
C VAL A 84 -7.01 -3.56 -1.19
N LEU A 85 -6.03 -2.76 -0.77
CA LEU A 85 -6.01 -1.32 -0.96
C LEU A 85 -5.48 -0.94 -2.34
N SER A 86 -6.02 0.13 -2.93
CA SER A 86 -5.54 0.72 -4.18
C SER A 86 -5.56 2.24 -4.11
N CYS A 87 -4.76 2.88 -4.96
CA CYS A 87 -4.62 4.33 -4.93
C CYS A 87 -5.89 5.05 -5.42
N ALA A 88 -6.39 5.99 -4.62
CA ALA A 88 -7.62 6.72 -4.91
C ALA A 88 -7.50 7.57 -6.20
N SER A 89 -8.51 7.50 -7.05
CA SER A 89 -8.58 8.25 -8.32
C SER A 89 -8.51 9.76 -8.09
N PRO A 90 -7.78 10.51 -8.95
CA PRO A 90 -7.10 10.09 -10.17
C PRO A 90 -5.68 9.55 -9.94
N CYS A 91 -5.24 9.44 -8.68
CA CYS A 91 -3.89 9.01 -8.29
C CYS A 91 -2.79 9.65 -9.15
N ILE A 92 -1.79 8.87 -9.56
CA ILE A 92 -0.66 9.30 -10.39
C ILE A 92 -1.06 9.55 -11.84
N GLN A 93 -2.23 9.08 -12.29
CA GLN A 93 -2.75 9.32 -13.63
C GLN A 93 -3.14 10.79 -13.83
N GLY A 94 -3.32 11.55 -12.74
CA GLY A 94 -3.47 13.00 -12.79
C GLY A 94 -2.16 13.77 -13.04
N ILE A 95 -0.99 13.11 -12.96
CA ILE A 95 0.32 13.73 -13.19
C ILE A 95 0.70 13.55 -14.66
N SER A 96 0.82 14.66 -15.39
CA SER A 96 1.10 14.65 -16.84
C SER A 96 2.57 14.42 -17.19
N ASP A 97 3.50 14.89 -16.36
CA ASP A 97 4.93 14.67 -16.56
C ASP A 97 5.31 13.21 -16.25
N PRO A 98 5.82 12.42 -17.22
CA PRO A 98 6.06 11.00 -17.03
C PRO A 98 7.11 10.68 -15.96
N ALA A 99 8.18 11.48 -15.87
CA ALA A 99 9.24 11.26 -14.88
C ALA A 99 8.73 11.52 -13.46
N THR A 100 7.91 12.55 -13.29
CA THR A 100 7.23 12.86 -12.02
C THR A 100 6.22 11.77 -11.66
N ALA A 101 5.44 11.29 -12.64
CA ALA A 101 4.48 10.20 -12.43
C ALA A 101 5.16 8.89 -12.02
N GLU A 102 6.29 8.54 -12.65
CA GLU A 102 7.12 7.38 -12.30
C GLU A 102 7.63 7.46 -10.86
N ALA A 103 8.25 8.59 -10.50
CA ALA A 103 8.77 8.81 -9.15
C ALA A 103 7.65 8.74 -8.10
N MET A 104 6.49 9.32 -8.40
CA MET A 104 5.33 9.28 -7.52
C MET A 104 4.73 7.86 -7.42
N ALA A 105 4.70 7.09 -8.51
CA ALA A 105 4.24 5.70 -8.49
C ALA A 105 5.06 4.88 -7.49
N LYS A 106 6.39 4.99 -7.60
CA LYS A 106 7.30 4.31 -6.68
C LYS A 106 7.06 4.75 -5.23
N LYS A 107 7.03 6.06 -4.99
CA LYS A 107 6.81 6.64 -3.65
C LYS A 107 5.49 6.17 -3.04
N ASN A 108 4.41 6.18 -3.81
CA ASN A 108 3.09 5.73 -3.36
C ASN A 108 3.08 4.23 -3.03
N ASN A 109 3.71 3.41 -3.87
CA ASN A 109 3.81 1.97 -3.65
C ASN A 109 4.64 1.63 -2.40
N ASP A 110 5.79 2.30 -2.21
CA ASP A 110 6.62 2.14 -1.01
C ASP A 110 5.86 2.55 0.25
N ALA A 111 5.14 3.68 0.20
CA ALA A 111 4.32 4.17 1.31
C ALA A 111 3.19 3.19 1.66
N LEU A 112 2.44 2.71 0.66
CA LEU A 112 1.36 1.76 0.88
C LEU A 112 1.90 0.44 1.44
N ALA A 113 3.01 -0.07 0.89
CA ALA A 113 3.68 -1.26 1.39
C ALA A 113 4.08 -1.09 2.86
N ALA A 114 4.65 0.05 3.25
CA ALA A 114 4.99 0.34 4.63
C ALA A 114 3.73 0.42 5.53
N THR A 115 2.65 1.03 5.05
CA THR A 115 1.37 1.12 5.78
C THR A 115 0.77 -0.26 6.06
N ILE A 116 0.82 -1.21 5.12
CA ILE A 116 0.22 -2.55 5.27
C ILE A 116 1.18 -3.61 5.82
N ALA A 117 2.46 -3.28 5.97
CA ALA A 117 3.49 -4.20 6.47
C ALA A 117 3.30 -4.60 7.94
N ASN A 118 2.35 -3.99 8.66
CA ASN A 118 2.07 -4.35 10.04
C ASN A 118 1.56 -5.80 10.19
N ASN A 119 1.56 -6.31 11.43
CA ASN A 119 1.20 -7.69 11.74
C ASN A 119 -0.31 -7.94 11.84
N THR A 120 -1.15 -7.08 11.25
CA THR A 120 -2.60 -7.33 11.24
C THR A 120 -2.94 -8.55 10.38
N MET A 121 -2.17 -8.82 9.33
CA MET A 121 -2.45 -9.88 8.35
C MET A 121 -3.80 -9.68 7.64
N ARG A 122 -4.36 -8.46 7.68
CA ARG A 122 -5.69 -8.09 7.15
C ARG A 122 -5.65 -7.32 5.83
N PHE A 123 -4.46 -6.87 5.41
CA PHE A 123 -4.32 -5.98 4.26
C PHE A 123 -3.37 -6.52 3.20
N GLY A 124 -3.76 -6.28 1.94
CA GLY A 124 -2.94 -6.36 0.73
C GLY A 124 -3.02 -5.04 -0.03
N ALA A 125 -2.31 -4.95 -1.15
CA ALA A 125 -2.35 -3.76 -2.00
C ALA A 125 -2.17 -4.08 -3.48
N PHE A 126 -2.85 -3.30 -4.33
CA PHE A 126 -2.51 -3.16 -5.73
C PHE A 126 -1.50 -2.02 -5.89
N GLY A 127 -0.36 -2.33 -6.51
CA GLY A 127 0.62 -1.32 -6.88
C GLY A 127 0.04 -0.40 -7.95
N THR A 128 0.17 0.91 -7.74
CA THR A 128 -0.15 1.88 -8.78
C THR A 128 0.95 1.89 -9.83
N ILE A 129 0.54 2.03 -11.10
CA ILE A 129 1.44 2.05 -12.24
C ILE A 129 1.18 3.28 -13.08
N PHE A 130 2.26 3.85 -13.61
CA PHE A 130 2.18 4.93 -14.57
C PHE A 130 2.26 4.33 -15.98
N TRP A 131 1.57 4.96 -16.93
CA TRP A 131 1.51 4.47 -18.30
C TRP A 131 2.37 5.38 -19.19
N ILE A 132 3.42 4.83 -19.80
CA ILE A 132 4.18 5.56 -20.84
C ILE A 132 3.65 5.12 -22.21
N LEU A 133 2.95 6.02 -22.93
CA LEU A 133 2.97 5.99 -24.40
C LEU A 133 4.40 6.32 -24.77
N ARG A 134 5.25 5.30 -24.96
CA ARG A 134 6.51 5.50 -25.67
C ARG A 134 6.11 5.67 -27.12
N GLY A 135 5.59 6.85 -27.44
CA GLY A 135 5.56 7.33 -28.81
C GLY A 135 7.01 7.36 -29.24
N THR A 136 7.42 6.37 -30.03
CA THR A 136 8.54 6.58 -30.94
C THR A 136 8.15 7.79 -31.77
N SER A 137 8.79 8.93 -31.50
CA SER A 137 8.82 10.04 -32.43
C SER A 137 9.34 9.49 -33.77
N GLN A 138 8.45 9.37 -34.74
CA GLN A 138 8.79 9.55 -36.15
C GLN A 138 9.01 11.04 -36.38
#